data_AF-A0A4Q1ZXS5-F1
#
_entry.id   AF-A0A4Q1ZXS5-F1
#
_cell.length_a   1.000
_cell.length_b   1.000
_cell.length_c   1.000
_cell.angle_alpha   90.00
_cell.angle_beta   90.00
_cell.angle_gamma   90.00
#
_symmetry.space_group_name_H-M   'P 1'
#
loop_
_entity.id
_entity.type
_entity.pdbx_description
1 polymer ?
#
loop_
_entity_poly.entity_id
_entity_poly.type
_entity_poly.pdbx_seq_one_letter_code
_entity_poly.pdbx_strand_id
1 'polypeptide(L)'
;MESTFRKLLSLLLVMILCCSSLAFATTAGGMSQSEGTTDGTTFGTLDGERAGLKDYHNGLSSSWSRNYPKSETTVVNYRLGYDNTSYQNSFLSAYRIEYEIAYNKAYRSANTAQHLMLIESATEDGQTVGKPEGEAAASIDLIKDLSNDWKRAFNSFTKYESLSTRYNLDRETDDYELAFINGFTEAYKQAYTAHFQASNKEMELKNANYQMVSMFESTIVFDRFVSHTISGATTSESQNRAWLEFPLGSIYEDTYVGLHRKQNTFGDSKGSYEPVSHMYVVSIANTSGSMSLYQPSTLNFYYSGSERVGVYQWLNDRWVYVPTKIGFDSVSIELPTGKYKGGSYALFIDNSYKVPSDIAFSWARNDIITSIRRGHIAETSIFRPTSAMTKLEFADLLYRTMSYRVAKPNVTYTIADSDQLGSYKTAVDYVLATRYMFLDSNDKFNPNQLITYKDVEKVIGSMLLTNFSYNELASKMLYEKYTRSPYLTNKNGTIQRAEVIYALNEMIK
;
A
#
# COMPACT_ATOMS: atom_id res chain seq x y z
N MET A 1 -36.71 -16.93 1.48
CA MET A 1 -37.28 -17.73 0.37
C MET A 1 -38.63 -18.38 0.72
N GLU A 2 -38.91 -18.76 1.98
CA GLU A 2 -40.21 -19.38 2.34
C GLU A 2 -41.44 -18.47 2.23
N SER A 3 -41.30 -17.15 2.39
CA SER A 3 -42.45 -16.21 2.40
C SER A 3 -43.05 -16.00 1.00
N THR A 4 -42.22 -15.98 -0.04
CA THR A 4 -42.65 -15.81 -1.43
C THR A 4 -43.30 -17.08 -1.98
N PHE A 5 -42.80 -18.26 -1.59
CA PHE A 5 -43.38 -19.55 -1.97
C PHE A 5 -44.79 -19.77 -1.38
N ARG A 6 -45.00 -19.40 -0.10
CA ARG A 6 -46.34 -19.47 0.52
C ARG A 6 -47.33 -18.51 -0.13
N LYS A 7 -46.91 -17.30 -0.49
CA LYS A 7 -47.79 -16.32 -1.17
C LYS A 7 -48.17 -16.77 -2.58
N LEU A 8 -47.25 -17.41 -3.33
CA LEU A 8 -47.56 -17.97 -4.65
C LEU A 8 -48.54 -19.16 -4.55
N LEU A 9 -48.37 -20.03 -3.56
CA LEU A 9 -49.25 -21.17 -3.31
C LEU A 9 -50.67 -20.72 -2.88
N SER A 10 -50.76 -19.65 -2.08
CA SER A 10 -52.04 -19.06 -1.69
C SER A 10 -52.75 -18.38 -2.87
N LEU A 11 -52.02 -17.71 -3.77
CA LEU A 11 -52.59 -17.06 -4.95
C LEU A 11 -53.07 -18.08 -5.99
N LEU A 12 -52.36 -19.21 -6.12
CA LEU A 12 -52.76 -20.33 -6.99
C LEU A 12 -54.05 -21.00 -6.47
N LEU A 13 -54.17 -21.21 -5.15
CA LEU A 13 -55.37 -21.77 -4.51
C LEU A 13 -56.58 -20.85 -4.65
N VAL A 14 -56.40 -19.53 -4.58
CA VAL A 14 -57.49 -18.55 -4.77
C VAL A 14 -57.92 -18.45 -6.24
N MET A 15 -57.01 -18.60 -7.21
CA MET A 15 -57.38 -18.61 -8.63
C MET A 15 -58.15 -19.88 -9.04
N ILE A 16 -57.83 -21.03 -8.43
CA ILE A 16 -58.57 -22.28 -8.64
C ILE A 16 -60.01 -22.19 -8.08
N LEU A 17 -60.24 -21.38 -7.05
CA LEU A 17 -61.56 -21.17 -6.44
C LEU A 17 -62.45 -20.15 -7.18
N CYS A 18 -61.92 -19.33 -8.09
CA CYS A 18 -62.68 -18.23 -8.73
C CYS A 18 -63.19 -18.51 -10.16
N CYS A 19 -62.90 -19.67 -10.76
CA CYS A 19 -63.27 -19.94 -12.16
C CYS A 19 -64.61 -20.66 -12.38
N SER A 20 -65.48 -20.80 -11.37
CA SER A 20 -66.76 -21.52 -11.50
C SER A 20 -67.99 -20.60 -11.41
N SER A 21 -68.28 -19.83 -12.46
CA SER A 21 -69.67 -19.34 -12.67
C SER A 21 -69.95 -18.81 -14.08
N LEU A 22 -70.09 -19.72 -15.05
CA LEU A 22 -70.92 -19.48 -16.25
C LEU A 22 -71.65 -20.79 -16.60
N ALA A 23 -72.83 -21.00 -16.01
CA ALA A 23 -73.67 -22.16 -16.26
C ALA A 23 -74.52 -21.95 -17.51
N PHE A 24 -74.09 -22.54 -18.64
CA PHE A 24 -75.03 -22.94 -19.69
C PHE A 24 -75.71 -24.23 -19.24
N ALA A 25 -77.02 -24.35 -19.47
CA ALA A 25 -77.80 -25.54 -19.12
C ALA A 25 -77.33 -26.77 -19.92
N THR A 26 -76.32 -27.46 -19.42
CA THR A 26 -75.86 -28.76 -19.89
C THR A 26 -76.77 -29.85 -19.36
N THR A 27 -77.18 -30.78 -20.23
CA THR A 27 -77.90 -31.99 -19.83
C THR A 27 -77.13 -32.76 -18.76
N ALA A 28 -77.81 -33.56 -17.91
CA ALA A 28 -77.18 -34.33 -16.83
C ALA A 28 -75.98 -35.20 -17.29
N GLY A 29 -75.99 -35.66 -18.55
CA GLY A 29 -74.86 -36.36 -19.17
C GLY A 29 -73.64 -35.48 -19.45
N GLY A 30 -73.83 -34.18 -19.72
CA GLY A 30 -72.75 -33.20 -19.97
C GLY A 30 -72.08 -32.71 -18.68
N MET A 31 -72.83 -32.58 -17.57
CA MET A 31 -72.23 -32.27 -16.26
C MET A 31 -71.31 -33.39 -15.78
N SER A 32 -71.78 -34.64 -15.88
CA SER A 32 -71.00 -35.82 -15.52
C SER A 32 -69.74 -36.01 -16.39
N GLN A 33 -69.77 -35.55 -17.64
CA GLN A 33 -68.60 -35.56 -18.53
C GLN A 33 -67.54 -34.55 -18.07
N SER A 34 -67.96 -33.32 -17.76
CA SER A 34 -67.10 -32.23 -17.31
C SER A 34 -66.43 -32.51 -15.96
N GLU A 35 -67.18 -33.10 -15.03
CA GLU A 35 -66.66 -33.52 -13.72
C GLU A 35 -65.60 -34.61 -13.89
N GLY A 36 -65.89 -35.64 -14.69
CA GLY A 36 -64.94 -36.70 -14.99
C GLY A 36 -63.64 -36.17 -15.60
N THR A 37 -63.74 -35.23 -16.56
CA THR A 37 -62.56 -34.57 -17.13
C THR A 37 -61.75 -33.80 -16.07
N THR A 38 -62.41 -33.06 -15.18
CA THR A 38 -61.73 -32.25 -14.15
C THR A 38 -61.00 -33.12 -13.13
N ASP A 39 -61.66 -34.17 -12.64
CA ASP A 39 -61.07 -35.09 -11.67
C ASP A 39 -59.95 -35.91 -12.30
N GLY A 40 -60.15 -36.40 -13.53
CA GLY A 40 -59.12 -37.10 -14.30
C GLY A 40 -57.88 -36.24 -14.49
N THR A 41 -58.06 -34.96 -14.86
CA THR A 41 -56.97 -33.98 -14.99
C THR A 41 -56.19 -33.84 -13.69
N THR A 42 -56.90 -33.66 -12.56
CA THR A 42 -56.30 -33.44 -11.24
C THR A 42 -55.47 -34.64 -10.79
N PHE A 43 -56.04 -35.83 -10.86
CA PHE A 43 -55.36 -37.05 -10.42
C PHE A 43 -54.27 -37.50 -11.39
N GLY A 44 -54.48 -37.32 -12.70
CA GLY A 44 -53.47 -37.57 -13.73
C GLY A 44 -52.24 -36.71 -13.48
N THR A 45 -52.43 -35.42 -13.19
CA THR A 45 -51.34 -34.51 -12.83
C THR A 45 -50.55 -35.01 -11.63
N LEU A 46 -51.22 -35.27 -10.50
CA LEU A 46 -50.56 -35.65 -9.25
C LEU A 46 -49.77 -36.97 -9.36
N ASP A 47 -50.37 -37.98 -10.00
CA ASP A 47 -49.71 -39.28 -10.16
C ASP A 47 -48.59 -39.24 -11.20
N GLY A 48 -48.78 -38.48 -12.28
CA GLY A 48 -47.77 -38.24 -13.30
C GLY A 48 -46.54 -37.56 -12.69
N GLU A 49 -46.72 -36.47 -11.94
CA GLU A 49 -45.61 -35.76 -11.28
C GLU A 49 -44.83 -36.69 -10.34
N ARG A 50 -45.54 -37.43 -9.48
CA ARG A 50 -44.93 -38.38 -8.53
C ARG A 50 -44.13 -39.47 -9.25
N ALA A 51 -44.66 -40.04 -10.34
CA ALA A 51 -43.99 -41.06 -11.11
C ALA A 51 -42.76 -40.51 -11.85
N GLY A 52 -42.85 -39.30 -12.40
CA GLY A 52 -41.73 -38.62 -13.07
C GLY A 52 -40.56 -38.38 -12.10
N LEU A 53 -40.84 -37.85 -10.91
CA LEU A 53 -39.83 -37.65 -9.86
C LEU A 53 -39.23 -38.98 -9.39
N LYS A 54 -40.06 -40.00 -9.18
CA LYS A 54 -39.60 -41.33 -8.74
C LYS A 54 -38.62 -41.94 -9.75
N ASP A 55 -38.95 -41.91 -11.05
CA ASP A 55 -38.06 -42.47 -12.07
C ASP A 55 -36.75 -41.69 -12.17
N TYR A 56 -36.82 -40.37 -12.06
CA TYR A 56 -35.63 -39.52 -12.01
C TYR A 56 -34.70 -39.89 -10.85
N HIS A 57 -35.22 -39.93 -9.62
CA HIS A 57 -34.41 -40.24 -8.43
C HIS A 57 -33.86 -41.68 -8.41
N ASN A 58 -34.47 -42.60 -9.16
CA ASN A 58 -33.97 -43.96 -9.32
C ASN A 58 -32.95 -44.10 -10.47
N GLY A 59 -32.56 -43.02 -11.15
CA GLY A 59 -31.63 -43.05 -12.29
C GLY A 59 -32.21 -43.73 -13.53
N LEU A 60 -33.53 -43.80 -13.66
CA LEU A 60 -34.21 -44.45 -14.78
C LEU A 60 -34.43 -43.44 -15.91
N SER A 61 -34.45 -43.91 -17.16
CA SER A 61 -34.80 -43.09 -18.33
C SER A 61 -36.27 -42.62 -18.30
N SER A 62 -36.53 -41.45 -18.87
CA SER A 62 -37.89 -40.90 -19.00
C SER A 62 -38.79 -41.86 -19.80
N SER A 63 -39.78 -42.44 -19.15
CA SER A 63 -40.75 -43.36 -19.74
C SER A 63 -42.05 -43.29 -18.95
N TRP A 64 -42.96 -42.40 -19.37
CA TRP A 64 -44.24 -42.21 -18.67
C TRP A 64 -45.07 -43.51 -18.62
N SER A 65 -44.94 -44.39 -19.62
CA SER A 65 -45.63 -45.68 -19.66
C SER A 65 -45.11 -46.70 -18.63
N ARG A 66 -43.93 -46.49 -18.03
CA ARG A 66 -43.29 -47.45 -17.11
C ARG A 66 -44.13 -47.70 -15.86
N ASN A 67 -44.71 -46.65 -15.29
CA ASN A 67 -45.49 -46.70 -14.06
C ASN A 67 -46.98 -46.35 -14.29
N TYR A 68 -47.40 -46.26 -15.56
CA TYR A 68 -48.78 -45.92 -15.90
C TYR A 68 -49.72 -47.10 -15.57
N PRO A 69 -50.73 -46.91 -14.71
CA PRO A 69 -51.66 -47.97 -14.35
C PRO A 69 -52.57 -48.35 -15.54
N LYS A 70 -52.93 -49.64 -15.63
CA LYS A 70 -53.94 -50.09 -16.59
C LYS A 70 -55.30 -49.47 -16.24
N SER A 71 -56.15 -49.26 -17.23
CA SER A 71 -57.47 -48.63 -17.06
C SER A 71 -58.32 -49.30 -15.99
N GLU A 72 -58.29 -50.63 -15.87
CA GLU A 72 -59.01 -51.37 -14.84
C GLU A 72 -58.47 -51.05 -13.44
N THR A 73 -57.15 -50.90 -13.31
CA THR A 73 -56.50 -50.50 -12.06
C THR A 73 -56.86 -49.06 -11.69
N THR A 74 -56.92 -48.15 -12.67
CA THR A 74 -57.36 -46.76 -12.46
C THR A 74 -58.81 -46.71 -12.00
N VAL A 75 -59.70 -47.49 -12.62
CA VAL A 75 -61.12 -47.62 -12.21
C VAL A 75 -61.25 -48.10 -10.76
N VAL A 76 -60.43 -49.07 -10.34
CA VAL A 76 -60.43 -49.56 -8.95
C VAL A 76 -59.86 -48.52 -7.99
N ASN A 77 -58.70 -47.93 -8.30
CA ASN A 77 -57.98 -47.00 -7.42
C ASN A 77 -58.81 -45.75 -7.11
N TYR A 78 -59.55 -45.24 -8.09
CA TYR A 78 -60.42 -44.06 -7.95
C TYR A 78 -61.90 -44.42 -7.73
N ARG A 79 -62.21 -45.71 -7.54
CA ARG A 79 -63.58 -46.21 -7.30
C ARG A 79 -64.58 -45.79 -8.37
N LEU A 80 -64.13 -45.62 -9.62
CA LEU A 80 -64.95 -45.12 -10.72
C LEU A 80 -66.10 -46.08 -11.08
N GLY A 81 -66.04 -47.35 -10.66
CA GLY A 81 -67.07 -48.36 -10.90
C GLY A 81 -68.45 -48.05 -10.30
N TYR A 82 -68.55 -47.05 -9.42
CA TYR A 82 -69.81 -46.55 -8.87
C TYR A 82 -70.41 -45.40 -9.68
N ASP A 83 -69.69 -44.87 -10.67
CA ASP A 83 -70.11 -43.78 -11.54
C ASP A 83 -70.70 -44.28 -12.87
N ASN A 84 -71.35 -43.38 -13.60
CA ASN A 84 -71.83 -43.70 -14.95
C ASN A 84 -70.69 -43.75 -15.98
N THR A 85 -70.95 -44.41 -17.11
CA THR A 85 -69.96 -44.63 -18.17
C THR A 85 -69.42 -43.33 -18.79
N SER A 86 -70.21 -42.25 -18.80
CA SER A 86 -69.78 -40.95 -19.34
C SER A 86 -68.69 -40.32 -18.47
N TYR A 87 -68.88 -40.33 -17.15
CA TYR A 87 -67.88 -39.88 -16.17
C TYR A 87 -66.61 -40.72 -16.27
N GLN A 88 -66.74 -42.05 -16.20
CA GLN A 88 -65.62 -42.99 -16.24
C GLN A 88 -64.73 -42.78 -17.49
N ASN A 89 -65.34 -42.69 -18.67
CA ASN A 89 -64.60 -42.52 -19.92
C ASN A 89 -63.88 -41.16 -19.96
N SER A 90 -64.55 -40.10 -19.48
CA SER A 90 -63.99 -38.74 -19.48
C SER A 90 -62.85 -38.60 -18.47
N PHE A 91 -62.98 -39.25 -17.31
CA PHE A 91 -61.93 -39.38 -16.31
C PHE A 91 -60.72 -40.10 -16.88
N LEU A 92 -60.90 -41.32 -17.41
CA LEU A 92 -59.78 -42.14 -17.91
C LEU A 92 -59.04 -41.44 -19.06
N SER A 93 -59.78 -40.75 -19.94
CA SER A 93 -59.19 -39.98 -21.03
C SER A 93 -58.35 -38.80 -20.51
N ALA A 94 -58.92 -37.98 -19.62
CA ALA A 94 -58.21 -36.82 -19.07
C ALA A 94 -57.03 -37.23 -18.19
N TYR A 95 -57.20 -38.26 -17.36
CA TYR A 95 -56.17 -38.84 -16.51
C TYR A 95 -54.94 -39.28 -17.32
N ARG A 96 -55.14 -39.99 -18.43
CA ARG A 96 -54.03 -40.44 -19.27
C ARG A 96 -53.21 -39.29 -19.84
N ILE A 97 -53.90 -38.29 -20.40
CA ILE A 97 -53.27 -37.14 -21.04
C ILE A 97 -52.44 -36.36 -20.01
N GLU A 98 -53.06 -36.01 -18.88
CA GLU A 98 -52.38 -35.21 -17.87
C GLU A 98 -51.29 -35.97 -17.13
N TYR A 99 -51.44 -37.28 -16.95
CA TYR A 99 -50.37 -38.13 -16.40
C TYR A 99 -49.10 -38.03 -17.25
N GLU A 100 -49.21 -38.16 -18.58
CA GLU A 100 -48.06 -38.07 -19.48
C GLU A 100 -47.43 -36.67 -19.46
N ILE A 101 -48.24 -35.61 -19.50
CA ILE A 101 -47.77 -34.21 -19.45
C ILE A 101 -47.02 -33.96 -18.14
N ALA A 102 -47.65 -34.29 -17.01
CA ALA A 102 -47.12 -34.07 -15.68
C ALA A 102 -45.86 -34.90 -15.39
N TYR A 103 -45.83 -36.17 -15.83
CA TYR A 103 -44.64 -37.01 -15.75
C TYR A 103 -43.45 -36.39 -16.48
N ASN A 104 -43.64 -36.03 -17.76
CA ASN A 104 -42.57 -35.48 -18.58
C ASN A 104 -42.08 -34.14 -18.03
N LYS A 105 -43.01 -33.29 -17.57
CA LYS A 105 -42.70 -32.01 -16.95
C LYS A 105 -41.89 -32.19 -15.68
N ALA A 106 -42.33 -33.05 -14.75
CA ALA A 106 -41.66 -33.27 -13.47
C ALA A 106 -40.27 -33.90 -13.65
N TYR A 107 -40.14 -34.93 -14.51
CA TYR A 107 -38.86 -35.57 -14.81
C TYR A 107 -37.86 -34.57 -15.41
N ARG A 108 -38.28 -33.81 -16.43
CA ARG A 108 -37.41 -32.82 -17.08
C ARG A 108 -37.04 -31.69 -16.14
N SER A 109 -38.00 -31.21 -15.34
CA SER A 109 -37.77 -30.13 -14.37
C SER A 109 -36.76 -30.55 -13.30
N ALA A 110 -36.87 -31.78 -12.77
CA ALA A 110 -35.92 -32.32 -11.80
C ALA A 110 -34.51 -32.46 -12.38
N ASN A 111 -34.41 -32.96 -13.62
CA ASN A 111 -33.15 -33.05 -14.35
C ASN A 111 -32.48 -31.68 -14.54
N THR A 112 -33.24 -30.68 -15.01
CA THR A 112 -32.70 -29.32 -15.19
C THR A 112 -32.36 -28.65 -13.86
N ALA A 113 -33.16 -28.87 -12.81
CA ALA A 113 -32.94 -28.25 -11.51
C ALA A 113 -31.67 -28.79 -10.83
N GLN A 114 -31.37 -30.08 -10.95
CA GLN A 114 -30.14 -30.65 -10.39
C GLN A 114 -28.89 -30.08 -11.08
N HIS A 115 -28.89 -30.00 -12.42
CA HIS A 115 -27.79 -29.38 -13.16
C HIS A 115 -27.63 -27.89 -12.83
N LEU A 116 -28.73 -27.15 -12.72
CA LEU A 116 -28.70 -25.73 -12.35
C LEU A 116 -28.13 -25.53 -10.93
N MET A 117 -28.56 -26.35 -9.97
CA MET A 117 -28.11 -26.27 -8.58
C MET A 117 -26.61 -26.57 -8.44
N LEU A 118 -26.08 -27.54 -9.22
CA LEU A 118 -24.64 -27.82 -9.26
C LEU A 118 -23.84 -26.62 -9.82
N ILE A 119 -24.32 -25.99 -10.90
CA ILE A 119 -23.67 -24.83 -11.51
C ILE A 119 -23.72 -23.61 -10.58
N GLU A 120 -24.86 -23.38 -9.91
CA GLU A 120 -25.01 -22.29 -8.93
C GLU A 120 -24.08 -22.49 -7.74
N SER A 121 -24.05 -23.70 -7.15
CA SER A 121 -23.12 -24.05 -6.06
C SER A 121 -21.67 -23.86 -6.48
N ALA A 122 -21.27 -24.37 -7.64
CA ALA A 122 -19.92 -24.23 -8.16
C ALA A 122 -19.51 -22.75 -8.31
N THR A 123 -20.43 -21.94 -8.83
CA THR A 123 -20.23 -20.50 -9.00
C THR A 123 -20.06 -19.81 -7.63
N GLU A 124 -20.91 -20.13 -6.65
CA GLU A 124 -20.83 -19.59 -5.28
C GLU A 124 -19.54 -20.02 -4.57
N ASP A 125 -19.12 -21.27 -4.72
CA ASP A 125 -17.87 -21.81 -4.18
C ASP A 125 -16.67 -21.06 -4.77
N GLY A 126 -16.64 -20.93 -6.10
CA GLY A 126 -15.63 -20.15 -6.81
C GLY A 126 -15.59 -18.69 -6.34
N GLN A 127 -16.76 -18.05 -6.18
CA GLN A 127 -16.82 -16.67 -5.68
C GLN A 127 -16.28 -16.54 -4.25
N THR A 128 -16.62 -17.51 -3.39
CA THR A 128 -16.22 -17.53 -1.98
C THR A 128 -14.71 -17.55 -1.81
N VAL A 129 -13.99 -18.33 -2.63
CA VAL A 129 -12.53 -18.39 -2.59
C VAL A 129 -11.86 -17.31 -3.45
N GLY A 130 -12.47 -16.89 -4.56
CA GLY A 130 -11.91 -15.87 -5.45
C GLY A 130 -11.84 -14.49 -4.82
N LYS A 131 -12.83 -14.14 -3.99
CA LYS A 131 -12.89 -12.83 -3.32
C LYS A 131 -11.65 -12.54 -2.45
N PRO A 132 -11.31 -13.35 -1.41
CA PRO A 132 -10.15 -13.06 -0.56
C PRO A 132 -8.82 -13.08 -1.32
N GLU A 133 -8.69 -13.92 -2.36
CA GLU A 133 -7.49 -13.93 -3.23
C GLU A 133 -7.34 -12.63 -4.01
N GLY A 134 -8.45 -12.07 -4.49
CA GLY A 134 -8.48 -10.76 -5.14
C GLY A 134 -8.06 -9.62 -4.19
N GLU A 135 -8.58 -9.61 -2.96
CA GLU A 135 -8.23 -8.62 -1.93
C GLU A 135 -6.75 -8.71 -1.54
N ALA A 136 -6.23 -9.93 -1.33
CA ALA A 136 -4.83 -10.16 -1.01
C ALA A 136 -3.91 -9.70 -2.14
N ALA A 137 -4.25 -10.01 -3.39
CA ALA A 137 -3.49 -9.57 -4.55
C ALA A 137 -3.47 -8.05 -4.71
N ALA A 138 -4.59 -7.37 -4.46
CA ALA A 138 -4.64 -5.91 -4.45
C ALA A 138 -3.73 -5.32 -3.36
N SER A 139 -3.74 -5.90 -2.16
CA SER A 139 -2.85 -5.50 -1.06
C SER A 139 -1.37 -5.64 -1.41
N ILE A 140 -0.98 -6.74 -2.07
CA ILE A 140 0.39 -6.97 -2.54
C ILE A 140 0.81 -5.91 -3.55
N ASP A 141 -0.05 -5.61 -4.53
CA ASP A 141 0.23 -4.62 -5.56
C ASP A 141 0.33 -3.20 -5.00
N LEU A 142 -0.51 -2.85 -4.02
CA LEU A 142 -0.43 -1.59 -3.28
C LEU A 142 0.89 -1.43 -2.52
N ILE A 143 1.40 -2.51 -1.90
CA ILE A 143 2.70 -2.50 -1.19
C ILE A 143 3.86 -2.35 -2.18
N LYS A 144 3.71 -2.88 -3.40
CA LYS A 144 4.71 -2.78 -4.47
C LYS A 144 4.60 -1.51 -5.29
N ASP A 145 3.69 -0.59 -4.93
CA ASP A 145 3.37 0.62 -5.70
C ASP A 145 3.05 0.33 -7.18
N LEU A 146 2.36 -0.80 -7.46
CA LEU A 146 1.92 -1.16 -8.80
C LEU A 146 0.55 -0.55 -9.13
N SER A 147 0.27 -0.40 -10.42
CA SER A 147 -1.03 0.09 -10.90
C SER A 147 -2.16 -0.91 -10.66
N ASN A 148 -3.41 -0.42 -10.62
CA ASN A 148 -4.61 -1.25 -10.59
C ASN A 148 -4.72 -2.10 -11.87
N ASP A 149 -4.24 -3.34 -11.81
CA ASP A 149 -4.25 -4.28 -12.94
C ASP A 149 -4.50 -5.69 -12.43
N TRP A 150 -5.78 -6.01 -12.26
CA TRP A 150 -6.22 -7.32 -11.79
C TRP A 150 -5.77 -8.44 -12.74
N LYS A 151 -5.60 -8.18 -14.05
CA LYS A 151 -5.17 -9.20 -15.01
C LYS A 151 -3.72 -9.57 -14.77
N ARG A 152 -2.84 -8.59 -14.58
CA ARG A 152 -1.44 -8.83 -14.20
C ARG A 152 -1.36 -9.64 -12.91
N ALA A 153 -2.13 -9.25 -11.90
CA ALA A 153 -2.14 -9.92 -10.61
C ALA A 153 -2.65 -11.37 -10.74
N PHE A 154 -3.76 -11.58 -11.44
CA PHE A 154 -4.34 -12.91 -11.69
C PHE A 154 -3.40 -13.81 -12.49
N ASN A 155 -2.76 -13.29 -13.54
CA ASN A 155 -1.76 -14.03 -14.32
C ASN A 155 -0.56 -14.42 -13.45
N SER A 156 -0.17 -13.57 -12.50
CA SER A 156 0.92 -13.89 -11.56
C SER A 156 0.52 -14.98 -10.57
N PHE A 157 -0.74 -14.94 -10.09
CA PHE A 157 -1.32 -15.96 -9.21
C PHE A 157 -1.42 -17.35 -9.88
N THR A 158 -1.85 -17.37 -11.14
CA THR A 158 -2.05 -18.62 -11.91
C THR A 158 -0.81 -19.10 -12.66
N LYS A 159 0.32 -18.37 -12.58
CA LYS A 159 1.54 -18.64 -13.36
C LYS A 159 2.13 -20.03 -13.11
N TYR A 160 2.13 -20.48 -11.87
CA TYR A 160 2.80 -21.73 -11.46
C TYR A 160 1.82 -22.89 -11.26
N GLU A 161 0.53 -22.60 -11.12
CA GLU A 161 -0.50 -23.58 -10.82
C GLU A 161 -1.86 -23.07 -11.31
N SER A 162 -2.56 -23.90 -12.08
CA SER A 162 -3.91 -23.60 -12.57
C SER A 162 -4.93 -23.62 -11.42
N LEU A 163 -6.09 -22.98 -11.62
CA LEU A 163 -7.19 -23.08 -10.66
C LEU A 163 -7.68 -24.53 -10.50
N SER A 164 -7.73 -25.28 -11.59
CA SER A 164 -8.13 -26.70 -11.60
C SER A 164 -7.27 -27.54 -10.66
N THR A 165 -5.95 -27.37 -10.74
CA THR A 165 -5.01 -28.07 -9.85
C THR A 165 -5.09 -27.57 -8.41
N ARG A 166 -5.09 -26.25 -8.21
CA ARG A 166 -5.10 -25.62 -6.87
C ARG A 166 -6.29 -26.05 -6.02
N TYR A 167 -7.46 -26.18 -6.66
CA TYR A 167 -8.72 -26.51 -5.99
C TYR A 167 -9.17 -27.97 -6.20
N ASN A 168 -8.32 -28.82 -6.79
CA ASN A 168 -8.62 -30.23 -7.09
C ASN A 168 -9.93 -30.42 -7.91
N LEU A 169 -10.18 -29.53 -8.87
CA LEU A 169 -11.39 -29.56 -9.71
C LEU A 169 -11.36 -30.71 -10.72
N ASP A 170 -10.21 -31.37 -10.91
CA ASP A 170 -10.05 -32.59 -11.71
C ASP A 170 -10.86 -33.78 -11.17
N ARG A 171 -11.38 -33.66 -9.95
CA ARG A 171 -12.26 -34.64 -9.30
C ARG A 171 -13.74 -34.32 -9.46
N GLU A 172 -14.08 -33.20 -10.09
CA GLU A 172 -15.44 -32.73 -10.30
C GLU A 172 -15.86 -32.90 -11.76
N THR A 173 -17.12 -32.60 -12.06
CA THR A 173 -17.63 -32.59 -13.45
C THR A 173 -17.13 -31.36 -14.22
N ASP A 174 -16.95 -31.47 -15.54
CA ASP A 174 -16.56 -30.35 -16.42
C ASP A 174 -17.43 -29.09 -16.23
N ASP A 175 -18.75 -29.27 -16.02
CA ASP A 175 -19.69 -28.17 -15.76
C ASP A 175 -19.40 -27.45 -14.43
N TYR A 176 -19.11 -28.21 -13.37
CA TYR A 176 -18.72 -27.66 -12.06
C TYR A 176 -17.38 -26.93 -12.17
N GLU A 177 -16.37 -27.53 -12.80
CA GLU A 177 -15.06 -26.91 -13.00
C GLU A 177 -15.17 -25.56 -13.72
N LEU A 178 -15.91 -25.52 -14.83
CA LEU A 178 -16.11 -24.30 -15.61
C LEU A 178 -16.85 -23.21 -14.82
N ALA A 179 -17.94 -23.59 -14.13
CA ALA A 179 -18.72 -22.67 -13.32
C ALA A 179 -17.92 -22.11 -12.14
N PHE A 180 -17.14 -22.95 -11.46
CA PHE A 180 -16.21 -22.56 -10.40
C PHE A 180 -15.16 -21.57 -10.90
N ILE A 181 -14.47 -21.87 -12.02
CA ILE A 181 -13.43 -21.01 -12.58
C ILE A 181 -14.00 -19.62 -12.95
N ASN A 182 -15.21 -19.57 -13.51
CA ASN A 182 -15.88 -18.33 -13.84
C ASN A 182 -16.26 -17.53 -12.58
N GLY A 183 -16.87 -18.19 -11.59
CA GLY A 183 -17.20 -17.59 -10.29
C GLY A 183 -15.98 -17.02 -9.58
N PHE A 184 -14.89 -17.79 -9.56
CA PHE A 184 -13.59 -17.39 -9.02
C PHE A 184 -13.05 -16.15 -9.70
N THR A 185 -12.96 -16.17 -11.03
CA THR A 185 -12.31 -15.10 -11.81
C THR A 185 -13.07 -13.79 -11.67
N GLU A 186 -14.41 -13.81 -11.71
CA GLU A 186 -15.21 -12.60 -11.53
C GLU A 186 -15.13 -12.06 -10.10
N ALA A 187 -15.22 -12.92 -9.07
CA ALA A 187 -15.06 -12.48 -7.68
C ALA A 187 -13.68 -11.91 -7.41
N TYR A 188 -12.62 -12.56 -7.91
CA TYR A 188 -11.24 -12.09 -7.82
C TYR A 188 -11.09 -10.68 -8.41
N LYS A 189 -11.55 -10.48 -9.64
CA LYS A 189 -11.49 -9.20 -10.35
C LYS A 189 -12.25 -8.10 -9.61
N GLN A 190 -13.47 -8.39 -9.18
CA GLN A 190 -14.31 -7.42 -8.46
C GLN A 190 -13.67 -7.03 -7.13
N ALA A 191 -13.27 -8.03 -6.34
CA ALA A 191 -12.67 -7.82 -5.03
C ALA A 191 -11.32 -7.11 -5.12
N TYR A 192 -10.45 -7.50 -6.06
CA TYR A 192 -9.19 -6.80 -6.35
C TYR A 192 -9.43 -5.33 -6.65
N THR A 193 -10.32 -5.06 -7.62
CA THR A 193 -10.55 -3.69 -8.09
C THR A 193 -11.14 -2.82 -6.99
N ALA A 194 -12.15 -3.35 -6.28
CA ALA A 194 -12.81 -2.65 -5.18
C ALA A 194 -11.85 -2.37 -4.02
N HIS A 195 -11.07 -3.37 -3.60
CA HIS A 195 -10.10 -3.21 -2.52
C HIS A 195 -9.01 -2.21 -2.89
N PHE A 196 -8.42 -2.31 -4.09
CA PHE A 196 -7.39 -1.38 -4.56
C PHE A 196 -7.88 0.07 -4.59
N GLN A 197 -9.09 0.30 -5.11
CA GLN A 197 -9.70 1.64 -5.16
C GLN A 197 -10.04 2.16 -3.76
N ALA A 198 -10.59 1.32 -2.89
CA ALA A 198 -10.91 1.67 -1.52
C ALA A 198 -9.66 2.09 -0.74
N SER A 199 -8.58 1.30 -0.81
CA SER A 199 -7.31 1.61 -0.13
C SER A 199 -6.66 2.88 -0.67
N ASN A 200 -6.71 3.13 -1.98
CA ASN A 200 -6.21 4.40 -2.53
C ASN A 200 -7.03 5.59 -2.05
N LYS A 201 -8.36 5.50 -2.06
CA LYS A 201 -9.22 6.55 -1.53
C LYS A 201 -8.93 6.81 -0.05
N GLU A 202 -8.76 5.76 0.73
CA GLU A 202 -8.41 5.86 2.15
C GLU A 202 -7.05 6.54 2.36
N MET A 203 -6.03 6.19 1.56
CA MET A 203 -4.73 6.86 1.57
C MET A 203 -4.86 8.35 1.26
N GLU A 204 -5.65 8.74 0.27
CA GLU A 204 -5.87 10.15 -0.08
C GLU A 204 -6.58 10.91 1.04
N LEU A 205 -7.56 10.30 1.71
CA LEU A 205 -8.20 10.88 2.89
C LEU A 205 -7.21 11.07 4.04
N LYS A 206 -6.30 10.11 4.25
CA LYS A 206 -5.22 10.23 5.24
C LYS A 206 -4.15 11.25 4.83
N ASN A 207 -3.95 11.48 3.54
CA ASN A 207 -3.06 12.53 3.06
C ASN A 207 -3.65 13.94 3.24
N ALA A 208 -4.97 14.06 3.40
CA ALA A 208 -5.62 15.29 3.85
C ALA A 208 -5.44 15.54 5.37
N ASN A 209 -4.24 15.24 5.90
CA ASN A 209 -3.87 15.38 7.30
C ASN A 209 -3.19 16.73 7.55
N TYR A 210 -4.00 17.74 7.82
CA TYR A 210 -3.56 19.09 8.15
C TYR A 210 -4.10 19.49 9.53
N GLN A 211 -3.22 20.09 10.33
CA GLN A 211 -3.56 20.60 11.65
C GLN A 211 -3.05 22.03 11.78
N MET A 212 -3.89 22.90 12.36
CA MET A 212 -3.47 24.23 12.76
C MET A 212 -2.58 24.10 13.99
N VAL A 213 -1.36 24.61 13.89
CA VAL A 213 -0.38 24.67 14.98
C VAL A 213 -0.15 26.13 15.38
N SER A 214 0.14 26.35 16.65
CA SER A 214 0.29 27.68 17.25
C SER A 214 1.27 27.63 18.44
N MET A 215 1.13 28.53 19.41
CA MET A 215 1.98 28.60 20.61
C MET A 215 1.84 27.41 21.57
N PHE A 216 0.81 26.59 21.39
CA PHE A 216 0.56 25.41 22.22
C PHE A 216 1.27 24.18 21.68
N GLU A 217 1.46 23.20 22.56
CA GLU A 217 1.96 21.89 22.17
C GLU A 217 1.00 21.23 21.17
N SER A 218 1.56 20.64 20.12
CA SER A 218 0.78 19.98 19.08
C SER A 218 1.51 18.77 18.52
N THR A 219 0.77 17.71 18.26
CA THR A 219 1.28 16.50 17.61
C THR A 219 0.40 16.16 16.42
N ILE A 220 1.02 16.09 15.25
CA ILE A 220 0.37 15.67 14.00
C ILE A 220 0.79 14.22 13.74
N VAL A 221 -0.16 13.29 13.75
CA VAL A 221 0.11 11.86 13.55
C VAL A 221 -0.31 11.46 12.15
N PHE A 222 0.53 10.68 11.46
CA PHE A 222 0.16 9.96 10.25
C PHE A 222 0.06 8.47 10.56
N ASP A 223 -1.17 7.97 10.58
CA ASP A 223 -1.50 6.57 10.75
C ASP A 223 -1.82 5.90 9.41
N ARG A 224 -1.50 4.61 9.29
CA ARG A 224 -1.78 3.80 8.11
C ARG A 224 -2.66 2.63 8.50
N PHE A 225 -3.70 2.39 7.71
CA PHE A 225 -4.40 1.11 7.74
C PHE A 225 -3.63 0.04 6.97
N VAL A 226 -3.42 -1.09 7.64
CA VAL A 226 -2.87 -2.31 7.05
C VAL A 226 -3.99 -3.34 7.05
N SER A 227 -4.27 -3.88 5.86
CA SER A 227 -5.22 -4.97 5.71
C SER A 227 -4.46 -6.30 5.67
N HIS A 228 -4.98 -7.27 6.39
CA HIS A 228 -4.44 -8.63 6.49
C HIS A 228 -5.51 -9.61 6.04
N THR A 229 -5.19 -10.46 5.08
CA THR A 229 -6.04 -11.61 4.72
C THR A 229 -5.47 -12.86 5.37
N ILE A 230 -6.15 -13.37 6.40
CA ILE A 230 -5.72 -14.54 7.17
C ILE A 230 -6.83 -15.59 7.09
N SER A 231 -6.52 -16.75 6.52
CA SER A 231 -7.47 -17.86 6.37
C SER A 231 -8.80 -17.45 5.71
N GLY A 232 -8.71 -16.59 4.68
CA GLY A 232 -9.88 -16.08 3.94
C GLY A 232 -10.64 -14.94 4.62
N ALA A 233 -10.27 -14.55 5.84
CA ALA A 233 -10.84 -13.39 6.52
C ALA A 233 -9.93 -12.17 6.37
N THR A 234 -10.51 -11.05 5.96
CA THR A 234 -9.80 -9.77 5.85
C THR A 234 -10.04 -8.92 7.11
N THR A 235 -8.96 -8.59 7.83
CA THR A 235 -8.97 -7.68 8.98
C THR A 235 -8.15 -6.44 8.66
N SER A 236 -8.44 -5.33 9.35
CA SER A 236 -7.70 -4.09 9.18
C SER A 236 -7.28 -3.53 10.54
N GLU A 237 -6.06 -3.03 10.62
CA GLU A 237 -5.54 -2.35 11.80
C GLU A 237 -4.91 -1.02 11.43
N SER A 238 -5.02 -0.02 12.32
CA SER A 238 -4.30 1.25 12.18
C SER A 238 -2.96 1.16 12.88
N GLN A 239 -1.90 1.59 12.20
CA GLN A 239 -0.55 1.64 12.72
C GLN A 239 0.03 3.05 12.54
N ASN A 240 0.50 3.65 13.63
CA ASN A 240 1.24 4.92 13.57
C ASN A 240 2.57 4.70 12.86
N ARG A 241 2.89 5.53 11.87
CA ARG A 241 4.13 5.38 11.09
C ARG A 241 5.05 6.58 11.18
N ALA A 242 4.48 7.77 11.25
CA ALA A 242 5.23 9.01 11.46
C ALA A 242 4.40 9.99 12.29
N TRP A 243 5.06 10.83 13.07
CA TRP A 243 4.39 11.92 13.75
C TRP A 243 5.33 13.11 13.93
N LEU A 244 4.75 14.30 13.95
CA LEU A 244 5.44 15.57 14.05
C LEU A 244 5.02 16.26 15.34
N GLU A 245 5.99 16.57 16.20
CA GLU A 245 5.79 17.16 17.52
C GLU A 245 6.30 18.60 17.53
N PHE A 246 5.42 19.50 17.97
CA PHE A 246 5.72 20.89 18.22
C PHE A 246 5.63 21.15 19.73
N PRO A 247 6.77 21.33 20.42
CA PRO A 247 6.78 21.77 21.81
C PRO A 247 6.10 23.14 22.01
N LEU A 248 5.75 23.46 23.26
CA LEU A 248 5.25 24.78 23.65
C LEU A 248 6.18 25.90 23.15
N GLY A 249 5.59 26.94 22.56
CA GLY A 249 6.32 28.11 22.05
C GLY A 249 7.16 27.85 20.80
N SER A 250 6.97 26.72 20.11
CA SER A 250 7.69 26.46 18.84
C SER A 250 7.24 27.39 17.72
N ILE A 251 5.97 27.80 17.71
CA ILE A 251 5.34 28.62 16.68
C ILE A 251 4.48 29.68 17.37
N TYR A 252 4.41 30.90 16.86
CA TYR A 252 3.52 31.94 17.40
C TYR A 252 2.43 32.37 16.41
N GLU A 253 2.67 32.17 15.12
CA GLU A 253 1.70 32.47 14.06
C GLU A 253 0.90 31.22 13.72
N ASP A 254 -0.41 31.27 13.91
CA ASP A 254 -1.33 30.18 13.55
C ASP A 254 -1.08 29.75 12.10
N THR A 255 -0.61 28.51 11.94
CA THR A 255 -0.20 27.97 10.64
C THR A 255 -0.75 26.57 10.47
N TYR A 256 -1.33 26.26 9.31
CA TYR A 256 -1.67 24.89 8.99
C TYR A 256 -0.43 24.14 8.53
N VAL A 257 -0.13 23.03 9.21
CA VAL A 257 0.95 22.11 8.86
C VAL A 257 0.33 20.77 8.49
N GLY A 258 0.80 20.19 7.39
CA GLY A 258 0.38 18.87 6.95
C GLY A 258 1.50 17.85 7.02
N LEU A 259 1.18 16.63 7.43
CA LEU A 259 2.06 15.46 7.38
C LEU A 259 1.36 14.38 6.56
N HIS A 260 1.86 14.10 5.36
CA HIS A 260 1.24 13.15 4.44
C HIS A 260 2.26 12.21 3.79
N ARG A 261 1.80 11.08 3.27
CA ARG A 261 2.63 10.08 2.60
C ARG A 261 2.54 10.26 1.10
N LYS A 262 3.67 10.25 0.40
CA LYS A 262 3.71 10.22 -1.06
C LYS A 262 4.13 8.84 -1.54
N GLN A 263 3.42 8.29 -2.54
CA GLN A 263 3.90 7.12 -3.27
C GLN A 263 5.24 7.46 -3.89
N ASN A 264 6.23 6.60 -3.69
CA ASN A 264 7.57 6.88 -4.19
C ASN A 264 8.22 5.61 -4.72
N THR A 265 8.42 5.57 -6.03
CA THR A 265 9.52 4.78 -6.59
C THR A 265 10.80 5.49 -6.18
N PHE A 266 11.55 4.95 -5.23
CA PHE A 266 12.85 5.48 -4.75
C PHE A 266 13.95 5.57 -5.86
N GLY A 267 13.57 5.47 -7.14
CA GLY A 267 14.43 5.41 -8.32
C GLY A 267 15.32 4.17 -8.34
N ASP A 268 16.09 4.05 -9.42
CA ASP A 268 17.26 3.15 -9.48
C ASP A 268 18.44 3.68 -8.63
N SER A 269 18.31 4.88 -8.06
CA SER A 269 19.30 5.54 -7.19
C SER A 269 19.29 5.00 -5.76
N LYS A 270 19.03 3.70 -5.56
CA LYS A 270 19.09 3.08 -4.23
C LYS A 270 20.52 2.92 -3.75
N GLY A 271 21.52 2.82 -4.64
CA GLY A 271 22.93 2.69 -4.23
C GLY A 271 23.09 1.60 -3.15
N SER A 272 23.69 1.97 -2.01
CA SER A 272 23.79 1.12 -0.80
C SER A 272 22.64 1.30 0.20
N TYR A 273 21.63 2.13 -0.12
CA TYR A 273 20.49 2.43 0.72
C TYR A 273 19.33 1.45 0.50
N GLU A 274 18.90 0.84 1.60
CA GLU A 274 17.72 -0.01 1.64
C GLU A 274 16.55 0.79 2.24
N PRO A 275 15.47 1.07 1.47
CA PRO A 275 14.33 1.84 1.98
C PRO A 275 13.55 1.02 3.01
N VAL A 276 13.31 1.61 4.19
CA VAL A 276 12.53 0.98 5.26
C VAL A 276 11.22 1.70 5.58
N SER A 277 10.98 2.85 4.95
CA SER A 277 9.72 3.57 5.01
C SER A 277 9.28 4.05 3.62
N HIS A 278 8.04 4.50 3.51
CA HIS A 278 7.63 5.36 2.40
C HIS A 278 8.21 6.77 2.58
N MET A 279 7.99 7.64 1.59
CA MET A 279 8.31 9.06 1.73
C MET A 279 7.18 9.80 2.45
N TYR A 280 7.55 10.58 3.47
CA TYR A 280 6.66 11.47 4.22
C TYR A 280 7.00 12.91 3.89
N VAL A 281 5.96 13.72 3.70
CA VAL A 281 6.07 15.12 3.34
C VAL A 281 5.50 15.95 4.47
N VAL A 282 6.34 16.82 5.01
CA VAL A 282 5.90 17.92 5.89
C VAL A 282 5.63 19.12 5.00
N SER A 283 4.42 19.65 5.04
CA SER A 283 3.95 20.76 4.20
C SER A 283 3.47 21.92 5.06
N ILE A 284 3.77 23.14 4.63
CA ILE A 284 3.35 24.38 5.30
C ILE A 284 2.29 25.06 4.45
N ALA A 285 1.05 25.04 4.91
CA ALA A 285 -0.10 25.57 4.19
C ALA A 285 -0.37 27.02 4.63
N ASN A 286 0.48 27.93 4.14
CA ASN A 286 0.28 29.38 4.26
C ASN A 286 0.79 30.10 3.00
N THR A 287 0.57 31.42 2.92
CA THR A 287 0.92 32.22 1.75
C THR A 287 2.43 32.27 1.46
N SER A 288 3.27 32.09 2.49
CA SER A 288 4.73 32.13 2.34
C SER A 288 5.37 30.77 2.02
N GLY A 289 4.61 29.67 2.18
CA GLY A 289 5.12 28.30 2.13
C GLY A 289 6.17 28.01 3.20
N SER A 290 6.15 28.77 4.31
CA SER A 290 7.16 28.69 5.37
C SER A 290 6.65 29.18 6.71
N MET A 291 7.29 28.76 7.80
CA MET A 291 7.00 29.22 9.15
C MET A 291 8.27 29.47 9.94
N SER A 292 8.18 30.25 11.00
CA SER A 292 9.28 30.48 11.94
C SER A 292 9.17 29.52 13.11
N LEU A 293 10.19 28.68 13.29
CA LEU A 293 10.36 27.81 14.44
C LEU A 293 11.23 28.51 15.50
N TYR A 294 10.66 28.77 16.67
CA TYR A 294 11.36 29.41 17.79
C TYR A 294 11.95 28.40 18.77
N GLN A 295 11.46 27.16 18.74
CA GLN A 295 12.02 26.00 19.44
C GLN A 295 12.20 24.85 18.45
N PRO A 296 13.19 23.97 18.65
CA PRO A 296 13.33 22.78 17.84
C PRO A 296 12.07 21.91 17.94
N SER A 297 11.61 21.40 16.80
CA SER A 297 10.47 20.48 16.69
C SER A 297 10.97 19.10 16.29
N THR A 298 10.19 18.04 16.50
CA THR A 298 10.67 16.67 16.26
C THR A 298 9.82 15.96 15.22
N LEU A 299 10.46 15.44 14.17
CA LEU A 299 9.82 14.50 13.26
C LEU A 299 10.27 13.08 13.62
N ASN A 300 9.29 12.24 13.91
CA ASN A 300 9.48 10.90 14.41
C ASN A 300 8.91 9.87 13.43
N PHE A 301 9.52 8.69 13.41
CA PHE A 301 9.10 7.53 12.62
C PHE A 301 9.10 6.29 13.49
N TYR A 302 8.06 5.47 13.37
CA TYR A 302 8.06 4.16 14.03
C TYR A 302 9.08 3.24 13.34
N TYR A 303 10.01 2.68 14.10
CA TYR A 303 11.03 1.78 13.58
C TYR A 303 11.66 0.95 14.70
N SER A 304 11.70 -0.36 14.47
CA SER A 304 12.44 -1.31 15.30
C SER A 304 13.30 -2.15 14.36
N GLY A 305 14.62 -2.03 14.48
CA GLY A 305 15.53 -2.73 13.55
C GLY A 305 16.99 -2.32 13.71
N SER A 306 17.74 -2.42 12.60
CA SER A 306 19.17 -2.09 12.52
C SER A 306 19.51 -0.67 12.99
N GLU A 307 20.59 -0.54 13.76
CA GLU A 307 21.19 0.75 14.18
C GLU A 307 21.79 1.55 13.01
N ARG A 308 21.89 0.95 11.81
CA ARG A 308 22.36 1.65 10.59
C ARG A 308 21.28 2.50 9.93
N VAL A 309 20.06 2.48 10.47
CA VAL A 309 18.97 3.33 9.98
C VAL A 309 19.34 4.81 10.07
N GLY A 310 18.81 5.60 9.16
CA GLY A 310 18.89 7.05 9.18
C GLY A 310 17.68 7.67 8.52
N VAL A 311 17.33 8.87 8.95
CA VAL A 311 16.39 9.73 8.24
C VAL A 311 17.16 10.52 7.19
N TYR A 312 16.64 10.52 5.98
CA TYR A 312 17.19 11.25 4.84
C TYR A 312 16.12 12.21 4.31
N GLN A 313 16.56 13.41 3.95
CA GLN A 313 15.72 14.40 3.29
C GLN A 313 16.02 14.41 1.79
N TRP A 314 14.97 14.48 0.97
CA TRP A 314 15.12 14.67 -0.47
C TRP A 314 15.40 16.15 -0.77
N LEU A 315 16.59 16.46 -1.27
CA LEU A 315 17.04 17.81 -1.62
C LEU A 315 17.80 17.77 -2.94
N ASN A 316 17.44 18.61 -3.92
CA ASN A 316 18.12 18.72 -5.22
C ASN A 316 18.36 17.36 -5.90
N ASP A 317 17.30 16.56 -6.03
CA ASP A 317 17.29 15.23 -6.65
C ASP A 317 18.23 14.19 -6.02
N ARG A 318 18.48 14.32 -4.71
CA ARG A 318 19.28 13.35 -3.94
C ARG A 318 18.83 13.23 -2.49
N TRP A 319 19.08 12.07 -1.90
CA TRP A 319 18.88 11.81 -0.48
C TRP A 319 20.06 12.35 0.33
N VAL A 320 19.77 13.21 1.30
CA VAL A 320 20.77 13.81 2.20
C VAL A 320 20.48 13.39 3.62
N TYR A 321 21.45 12.75 4.27
CA TYR A 321 21.31 12.31 5.65
C TYR A 321 21.07 13.50 6.60
N VAL A 322 20.08 13.33 7.48
CA VAL A 322 19.76 14.24 8.57
C VAL A 322 20.21 13.59 9.89
N PRO A 323 20.93 14.30 10.77
CA PRO A 323 21.35 13.76 12.07
C PRO A 323 20.18 13.12 12.82
N THR A 324 20.26 11.80 12.96
CA THR A 324 19.16 10.97 13.41
C THR A 324 19.43 10.47 14.84
N LYS A 325 18.41 10.55 15.70
CA LYS A 325 18.39 9.94 17.04
C LYS A 325 17.62 8.61 16.92
N ILE A 326 18.20 7.53 17.43
CA ILE A 326 17.59 6.19 17.42
C ILE A 326 17.11 5.90 18.84
N GLY A 327 15.81 5.73 19.00
CA GLY A 327 15.14 5.29 20.22
C GLY A 327 14.87 3.78 20.22
N PHE A 328 14.07 3.32 21.17
CA PHE A 328 13.73 1.89 21.32
C PHE A 328 12.81 1.38 20.19
N ASP A 329 11.77 2.14 19.87
CA ASP A 329 10.72 1.82 18.89
C ASP A 329 10.54 2.92 17.83
N SER A 330 11.47 3.87 17.80
CA SER A 330 11.36 5.06 16.99
C SER A 330 12.70 5.61 16.55
N VAL A 331 12.66 6.33 15.45
CA VAL A 331 13.79 7.06 14.88
C VAL A 331 13.33 8.49 14.66
N SER A 332 14.13 9.47 15.09
CA SER A 332 13.71 10.87 15.06
C SER A 332 14.79 11.81 14.56
N ILE A 333 14.33 12.93 14.01
CA ILE A 333 15.15 14.07 13.65
C ILE A 333 14.62 15.33 14.31
N GLU A 334 15.53 16.25 14.54
CA GLU A 334 15.22 17.59 15.01
C GLU A 334 15.08 18.53 13.82
N LEU A 335 13.97 19.25 13.77
CA LEU A 335 13.74 20.37 12.87
C LEU A 335 14.30 21.62 13.54
N PRO A 336 15.34 22.25 12.97
CA PRO A 336 16.04 23.35 13.63
C PRO A 336 15.16 24.61 13.73
N THR A 337 15.53 25.49 14.66
CA THR A 337 14.92 26.81 14.77
C THR A 337 15.21 27.68 13.54
N GLY A 338 14.40 28.70 13.34
CA GLY A 338 14.46 29.61 12.20
C GLY A 338 13.39 29.31 11.15
N LYS A 339 13.66 29.72 9.91
CA LYS A 339 12.68 29.61 8.82
C LYS A 339 12.61 28.18 8.28
N TYR A 340 11.49 27.52 8.49
CA TYR A 340 11.22 26.17 8.02
C TYR A 340 10.21 26.16 6.87
N LYS A 341 10.48 25.38 5.82
CA LYS A 341 9.66 25.32 4.58
C LYS A 341 8.96 23.98 4.38
N GLY A 342 9.03 23.07 5.36
CA GLY A 342 8.67 21.67 5.13
C GLY A 342 9.80 20.90 4.43
N GLY A 343 9.50 19.67 4.02
CA GLY A 343 10.47 18.79 3.40
C GLY A 343 9.90 17.40 3.13
N SER A 344 10.60 16.63 2.29
CA SER A 344 10.30 15.23 2.04
C SER A 344 11.36 14.35 2.71
N TYR A 345 10.92 13.39 3.50
CA TYR A 345 11.74 12.57 4.39
C TYR A 345 11.45 11.09 4.21
N ALA A 346 12.47 10.25 4.32
CA ALA A 346 12.31 8.80 4.35
C ALA A 346 13.39 8.16 5.22
N LEU A 347 13.11 6.95 5.71
CA LEU A 347 14.06 6.12 6.41
C LEU A 347 14.78 5.19 5.43
N PHE A 348 16.10 5.12 5.57
CA PHE A 348 16.94 4.15 4.88
C PHE A 348 17.87 3.44 5.86
N ILE A 349 18.10 2.14 5.63
CA ILE A 349 19.26 1.45 6.16
C ILE A 349 20.43 1.71 5.20
N ASP A 350 21.51 2.26 5.74
CA ASP A 350 22.75 2.46 5.00
C ASP A 350 23.66 1.25 5.18
N ASN A 351 23.68 0.37 4.18
CA ASN A 351 24.43 -0.88 4.26
C ASN A 351 25.94 -0.69 4.02
N SER A 352 26.36 0.40 3.38
CA SER A 352 27.80 0.71 3.19
C SER A 352 28.41 1.37 4.41
N TYR A 353 27.61 2.13 5.18
CA TYR A 353 28.08 2.88 6.33
C TYR A 353 28.89 2.06 7.34
N LYS A 354 30.10 2.55 7.60
CA LYS A 354 31.03 2.04 8.61
C LYS A 354 31.47 3.16 9.54
N VAL A 355 31.34 2.93 10.84
CA VAL A 355 31.85 3.84 11.88
C VAL A 355 33.37 3.68 11.96
N PRO A 356 34.17 4.75 11.78
CA PRO A 356 35.61 4.68 12.05
C PRO A 356 35.88 4.29 13.50
N SER A 357 36.85 3.43 13.76
CA SER A 357 37.07 2.92 15.13
C SER A 357 37.64 3.97 16.08
N ASP A 358 38.41 4.92 15.55
CA ASP A 358 39.14 5.93 16.30
C ASP A 358 38.32 7.17 16.68
N ILE A 359 37.04 7.22 16.30
CA ILE A 359 36.13 8.31 16.68
C ILE A 359 35.26 7.98 17.89
N ALA A 360 35.40 6.79 18.49
CA ALA A 360 34.56 6.33 19.60
C ALA A 360 34.54 7.32 20.78
N PHE A 361 35.69 7.92 21.11
CA PHE A 361 35.85 8.89 22.19
C PHE A 361 36.03 10.33 21.68
N SER A 362 35.77 10.58 20.39
CA SER A 362 35.86 11.93 19.83
C SER A 362 34.67 12.77 20.27
N TRP A 363 34.92 13.98 20.76
CA TRP A 363 33.86 14.95 21.09
C TRP A 363 33.00 15.31 19.86
N ALA A 364 33.57 15.20 18.65
CA ALA A 364 32.90 15.47 17.38
C ALA A 364 32.34 14.21 16.71
N ARG A 365 32.20 13.08 17.44
CA ARG A 365 31.78 11.78 16.87
C ARG A 365 30.55 11.89 15.97
N ASN A 366 29.49 12.53 16.47
CA ASN A 366 28.22 12.64 15.73
C ASN A 366 28.35 13.52 14.47
N ASP A 367 29.17 14.57 14.53
CA ASP A 367 29.45 15.46 13.41
C ASP A 367 30.25 14.75 12.31
N ILE A 368 31.22 13.92 12.70
CA ILE A 368 32.00 13.06 11.79
C ILE A 368 31.08 12.03 11.12
N ILE A 369 30.25 11.33 11.90
CA ILE A 369 29.26 10.37 11.38
C ILE A 369 28.33 11.05 10.37
N THR A 370 27.83 12.24 10.71
CA THR A 370 26.96 13.01 9.82
C THR A 370 27.63 13.31 8.49
N SER A 371 28.90 13.70 8.51
CA SER A 371 29.65 14.02 7.29
C SER A 371 29.96 12.79 6.44
N ILE A 372 30.23 11.63 7.08
CA ILE A 372 30.40 10.36 6.37
C ILE A 372 29.09 9.96 5.68
N ARG A 373 27.97 9.95 6.41
CA ARG A 373 26.65 9.54 5.88
C ARG A 373 26.10 10.49 4.80
N ARG A 374 26.55 11.75 4.78
CA ARG A 374 26.27 12.72 3.70
C ARG A 374 27.21 12.57 2.48
N GLY A 375 28.22 11.70 2.56
CA GLY A 375 29.23 11.52 1.51
C GLY A 375 30.25 12.67 1.43
N HIS A 376 30.33 13.53 2.45
CA HIS A 376 31.28 14.64 2.50
C HIS A 376 32.72 14.15 2.75
N ILE A 377 32.87 13.01 3.41
CA ILE A 377 34.14 12.37 3.73
C ILE A 377 34.04 10.92 3.29
N ALA A 378 35.13 10.34 2.79
CA ALA A 378 35.18 8.94 2.41
C ALA A 378 34.96 8.01 3.62
N GLU A 379 34.31 6.87 3.38
CA GLU A 379 34.19 5.79 4.36
C GLU A 379 35.57 5.14 4.58
N THR A 380 36.16 5.37 5.75
CA THR A 380 37.48 4.84 6.14
C THR A 380 37.41 4.17 7.49
N SER A 381 38.27 3.17 7.74
CA SER A 381 38.35 2.51 9.06
C SER A 381 38.91 3.43 10.16
N ILE A 382 39.69 4.45 9.79
CA ILE A 382 40.37 5.38 10.71
C ILE A 382 40.22 6.82 10.16
N PHE A 383 39.71 7.75 10.97
CA PHE A 383 39.46 9.14 10.57
C PHE A 383 40.53 10.15 11.00
N ARG A 384 41.18 9.90 12.14
CA ARG A 384 42.20 10.71 12.84
C ARG A 384 41.71 12.09 13.30
N PRO A 385 40.72 12.17 14.22
CA PRO A 385 40.04 13.42 14.57
C PRO A 385 40.96 14.56 15.04
N THR A 386 42.07 14.25 15.70
CA THR A 386 43.01 15.22 16.28
C THR A 386 44.14 15.64 15.34
N SER A 387 44.26 15.01 14.17
CA SER A 387 45.30 15.38 13.19
C SER A 387 44.98 16.72 12.53
N ALA A 388 46.01 17.44 12.11
CA ALA A 388 45.84 18.64 11.29
C ALA A 388 45.35 18.26 9.89
N MET A 389 44.60 19.15 9.25
CA MET A 389 44.13 18.99 7.87
C MET A 389 45.01 19.80 6.92
N THR A 390 45.30 19.25 5.74
CA THR A 390 45.99 19.95 4.66
C THR A 390 45.02 20.81 3.85
N LYS A 391 45.55 21.78 3.10
CA LYS A 391 44.79 22.67 2.22
C LYS A 391 44.07 21.90 1.12
N LEU A 392 44.69 20.83 0.59
CA LEU A 392 44.09 19.97 -0.41
C LEU A 392 42.91 19.16 0.14
N GLU A 393 43.07 18.54 1.31
CA GLU A 393 41.98 17.81 1.99
C GLU A 393 40.81 18.72 2.30
N PHE A 394 41.08 19.95 2.74
CA PHE A 394 40.02 20.92 3.03
C PHE A 394 39.28 21.34 1.75
N ALA A 395 39.99 21.53 0.63
CA ALA A 395 39.36 21.82 -0.66
C ALA A 395 38.44 20.69 -1.13
N ASP A 396 38.86 19.43 -1.01
CA ASP A 396 38.03 18.27 -1.35
C ASP A 396 36.77 18.21 -0.46
N LEU A 397 36.92 18.44 0.84
CA LEU A 397 35.81 18.49 1.78
C LEU A 397 34.81 19.59 1.43
N LEU A 398 35.28 20.81 1.12
CA LEU A 398 34.42 21.92 0.69
C LEU A 398 33.69 21.60 -0.61
N TYR A 399 34.39 21.01 -1.58
CA TYR A 399 33.80 20.58 -2.85
C TYR A 399 32.67 19.57 -2.63
N ARG A 400 32.90 18.50 -1.86
CA ARG A 400 31.89 17.48 -1.55
C ARG A 400 30.71 18.04 -0.76
N THR A 401 30.95 19.01 0.11
CA THR A 401 29.94 19.63 0.97
C THR A 401 29.09 20.67 0.24
N MET A 402 29.66 21.41 -0.72
CA MET A 402 29.01 22.60 -1.30
C MET A 402 28.63 22.47 -2.77
N SER A 403 29.27 21.61 -3.56
CA SER A 403 29.08 21.58 -5.03
C SER A 403 27.66 21.29 -5.51
N TYR A 404 26.84 20.62 -4.71
CA TYR A 404 25.42 20.36 -4.99
C TYR A 404 24.49 21.48 -4.53
N ARG A 405 25.01 22.45 -3.77
CA ARG A 405 24.28 23.63 -3.26
C ARG A 405 24.61 24.89 -4.05
N VAL A 406 25.88 25.02 -4.44
CA VAL A 406 26.42 26.19 -5.14
C VAL A 406 27.09 25.70 -6.42
N ALA A 407 26.56 26.12 -7.56
CA ALA A 407 27.15 25.79 -8.85
C ALA A 407 28.52 26.44 -9.01
N LYS A 408 29.47 25.73 -9.63
CA LYS A 408 30.79 26.27 -9.94
C LYS A 408 30.67 27.41 -10.96
N PRO A 409 31.16 28.63 -10.67
CA PRO A 409 31.25 29.69 -11.66
C PRO A 409 32.14 29.30 -12.84
N ASN A 410 31.84 29.82 -14.03
CA ASN A 410 32.65 29.59 -15.23
C ASN A 410 33.91 30.47 -15.24
N VAL A 411 34.82 30.20 -14.30
CA VAL A 411 36.11 30.87 -14.14
C VAL A 411 37.18 29.82 -14.00
N THR A 412 38.30 30.01 -14.70
CA THR A 412 39.46 29.12 -14.67
C THR A 412 40.67 29.86 -14.12
N TYR A 413 41.47 29.16 -13.33
CA TYR A 413 42.71 29.68 -12.77
C TYR A 413 43.89 28.86 -13.30
N THR A 414 45.00 29.53 -13.60
CA THR A 414 46.28 28.87 -13.84
C THR A 414 46.94 28.62 -12.50
N ILE A 415 47.24 27.35 -12.20
CA ILE A 415 47.80 26.93 -10.91
C ILE A 415 49.22 26.42 -11.15
N ALA A 416 50.20 27.12 -10.58
CA ALA A 416 51.62 26.86 -10.84
C ALA A 416 52.11 25.49 -10.34
N ASP A 417 51.51 24.96 -9.27
CA ASP A 417 51.78 23.64 -8.68
C ASP A 417 50.64 22.63 -8.98
N SER A 418 50.00 22.76 -10.14
CA SER A 418 48.88 21.90 -10.55
C SER A 418 49.22 20.40 -10.66
N ASP A 419 50.50 20.08 -10.88
CA ASP A 419 51.04 18.73 -10.92
C ASP A 419 50.90 17.99 -9.58
N GLN A 420 50.86 18.73 -8.46
CA GLN A 420 50.72 18.17 -7.11
C GLN A 420 49.27 17.86 -6.72
N LEU A 421 48.27 18.24 -7.54
CA LEU A 421 46.86 18.14 -7.17
C LEU A 421 46.26 16.75 -7.45
N GLY A 422 46.81 16.01 -8.41
CA GLY A 422 46.30 14.69 -8.79
C GLY A 422 44.79 14.67 -9.09
N SER A 423 44.08 13.70 -8.50
CA SER A 423 42.63 13.54 -8.66
C SER A 423 41.79 14.65 -8.01
N TYR A 424 42.39 15.49 -7.16
CA TYR A 424 41.70 16.57 -6.45
C TYR A 424 41.63 17.88 -7.24
N LYS A 425 42.16 17.92 -8.47
CA LYS A 425 42.15 19.13 -9.31
C LYS A 425 40.75 19.75 -9.43
N THR A 426 39.72 18.93 -9.62
CA THR A 426 38.32 19.41 -9.71
C THR A 426 37.87 20.15 -8.46
N ALA A 427 38.23 19.65 -7.28
CA ALA A 427 37.90 20.28 -6.01
C ALA A 427 38.63 21.62 -5.83
N VAL A 428 39.91 21.66 -6.21
CA VAL A 428 40.70 22.90 -6.19
C VAL A 428 40.13 23.93 -7.16
N ASP A 429 39.84 23.54 -8.39
CA ASP A 429 39.23 24.43 -9.37
C ASP A 429 37.88 24.98 -8.88
N TYR A 430 37.10 24.16 -8.16
CA TYR A 430 35.84 24.58 -7.57
C TYR A 430 36.04 25.66 -6.50
N VAL A 431 36.88 25.42 -5.50
CA VAL A 431 37.07 26.37 -4.38
C VAL A 431 37.72 27.69 -4.79
N LEU A 432 38.50 27.68 -5.88
CA LEU A 432 39.04 28.89 -6.49
C LEU A 432 37.95 29.65 -7.26
N ALA A 433 37.16 28.95 -8.09
CA ALA A 433 36.08 29.55 -8.87
C ALA A 433 34.99 30.16 -7.97
N THR A 434 34.66 29.52 -6.86
CA THR A 434 33.71 30.06 -5.86
C THR A 434 34.33 31.11 -4.94
N ARG A 435 35.64 31.37 -5.05
CA ARG A 435 36.42 32.28 -4.18
C ARG A 435 36.36 31.91 -2.70
N TYR A 436 36.21 30.62 -2.40
CA TYR A 436 36.32 30.12 -1.02
C TYR A 436 37.77 30.03 -0.58
N MET A 437 38.68 29.78 -1.52
CA MET A 437 40.12 29.73 -1.28
C MET A 437 40.86 30.50 -2.37
N PHE A 438 42.13 30.85 -2.10
CA PHE A 438 42.94 31.66 -2.99
C PHE A 438 44.33 31.03 -3.20
N LEU A 439 44.92 31.33 -4.36
CA LEU A 439 46.33 31.10 -4.64
C LEU A 439 47.20 32.09 -3.84
N ASP A 440 48.46 31.73 -3.63
CA ASP A 440 49.44 32.65 -3.06
C ASP A 440 49.95 33.67 -4.09
N SER A 441 50.90 34.51 -3.70
CA SER A 441 51.48 35.55 -4.57
C SER A 441 52.29 35.00 -5.76
N ASN A 442 52.54 33.69 -5.81
CA ASN A 442 53.28 33.02 -6.88
C ASN A 442 52.36 32.08 -7.70
N ASP A 443 51.04 32.31 -7.65
CA ASP A 443 50.02 31.50 -8.32
C ASP A 443 50.02 30.02 -7.90
N LYS A 444 50.53 29.70 -6.69
CA LYS A 444 50.52 28.33 -6.14
C LYS A 444 49.35 28.11 -5.21
N PHE A 445 48.80 26.90 -5.24
CA PHE A 445 47.78 26.47 -4.31
C PHE A 445 48.38 26.02 -2.97
N ASN A 446 49.56 25.39 -2.96
CA ASN A 446 50.24 24.79 -1.81
C ASN A 446 49.44 23.65 -1.16
N PRO A 447 49.23 22.52 -1.86
CA PRO A 447 48.30 21.46 -1.43
C PRO A 447 48.64 20.82 -0.09
N ASN A 448 49.93 20.68 0.23
CA ASN A 448 50.40 20.03 1.47
C ASN A 448 50.49 20.99 2.67
N GLN A 449 50.20 22.28 2.48
CA GLN A 449 50.19 23.25 3.55
C GLN A 449 49.07 22.92 4.54
N LEU A 450 49.36 22.94 5.85
CA LEU A 450 48.33 22.75 6.87
C LEU A 450 47.45 24.00 6.98
N ILE A 451 46.14 23.80 7.12
CA ILE A 451 45.20 24.91 7.30
C ILE A 451 45.19 25.39 8.74
N THR A 452 45.10 26.71 8.91
CA THR A 452 44.99 27.37 10.21
C THR A 452 43.56 27.79 10.52
N TYR A 453 43.26 28.13 11.77
CA TYR A 453 41.95 28.71 12.12
C TYR A 453 41.65 29.98 11.32
N LYS A 454 42.65 30.83 11.08
CA LYS A 454 42.50 32.04 10.27
C LYS A 454 42.12 31.73 8.82
N ASP A 455 42.59 30.63 8.26
CA ASP A 455 42.20 30.20 6.92
C ASP A 455 40.73 29.75 6.92
N VAL A 456 40.34 28.95 7.90
CA VAL A 456 38.93 28.50 8.05
C VAL A 456 37.99 29.68 8.29
N GLU A 457 38.36 30.67 9.10
CA GLU A 457 37.56 31.87 9.32
C GLU A 457 37.28 32.62 8.01
N LYS A 458 38.32 32.80 7.18
CA LYS A 458 38.17 33.47 5.88
C LYS A 458 37.30 32.69 4.92
N VAL A 459 37.46 31.36 4.88
CA VAL A 459 36.67 30.48 4.02
C VAL A 459 35.20 30.55 4.41
N ILE A 460 34.89 30.35 5.70
CA ILE A 460 33.51 30.41 6.21
C ILE A 460 32.92 31.81 5.99
N GLY A 461 33.67 32.88 6.25
CA GLY A 461 33.22 34.24 5.97
C GLY A 461 32.88 34.46 4.49
N SER A 462 33.67 33.87 3.59
CA SER A 462 33.41 33.90 2.15
C SER A 462 32.16 33.10 1.76
N MET A 463 31.92 31.95 2.40
CA MET A 463 30.71 31.15 2.19
C MET A 463 29.44 31.87 2.65
N LEU A 464 29.51 32.56 3.79
CA LEU A 464 28.39 33.29 4.39
C LEU A 464 28.23 34.72 3.85
N LEU A 465 29.16 35.19 3.02
CA LEU A 465 29.22 36.56 2.53
C LEU A 465 29.20 37.60 3.67
N THR A 466 29.85 37.28 4.79
CA THR A 466 29.92 38.14 5.98
C THR A 466 31.25 37.97 6.72
N ASN A 467 31.58 38.91 7.60
CA ASN A 467 32.72 38.78 8.48
C ASN A 467 32.41 37.73 9.54
N PHE A 468 33.11 36.59 9.46
CA PHE A 468 32.94 35.49 10.40
C PHE A 468 34.10 35.47 11.41
N SER A 469 33.77 35.19 12.68
CA SER A 469 34.76 34.96 13.74
C SER A 469 34.55 33.58 14.35
N TYR A 470 35.63 32.80 14.45
CA TYR A 470 35.61 31.46 15.03
C TYR A 470 35.32 31.47 16.54
N ASN A 471 35.32 32.64 17.19
CA ASN A 471 34.97 32.80 18.60
C ASN A 471 33.62 32.14 18.94
N GLU A 472 32.60 32.33 18.11
CA GLU A 472 31.26 31.77 18.38
C GLU A 472 31.28 30.24 18.35
N LEU A 473 31.94 29.65 17.34
CA LEU A 473 32.09 28.20 17.26
C LEU A 473 32.91 27.65 18.44
N ALA A 474 34.00 28.33 18.82
CA ALA A 474 34.80 27.96 19.97
C ALA A 474 34.00 28.02 21.29
N SER A 475 33.09 29.00 21.43
CA SER A 475 32.15 29.06 22.55
C SER A 475 31.15 27.91 22.52
N LYS A 476 30.53 27.60 21.38
CA LYS A 476 29.61 26.46 21.25
C LYS A 476 30.31 25.13 21.55
N MET A 477 31.54 24.93 21.08
CA MET A 477 32.36 23.78 21.44
C MET A 477 32.53 23.63 22.96
N LEU A 478 32.77 24.75 23.66
CA LEU A 478 32.95 24.72 25.11
C LEU A 478 31.64 24.40 25.84
N TYR A 479 30.52 25.01 25.45
CA TYR A 479 29.25 24.87 26.18
C TYR A 479 28.41 23.65 25.78
N GLU A 480 28.44 23.27 24.50
CA GLU A 480 27.62 22.17 23.97
C GLU A 480 28.39 20.85 23.89
N LYS A 481 29.71 20.92 23.66
CA LYS A 481 30.56 19.73 23.47
C LYS A 481 31.56 19.54 24.61
N TYR A 482 31.58 20.44 25.60
CA TYR A 482 32.49 20.41 26.74
C TYR A 482 33.98 20.31 26.34
N THR A 483 34.35 20.91 25.20
CA THR A 483 35.72 20.88 24.67
C THR A 483 36.24 22.28 24.38
N ARG A 484 37.50 22.54 24.71
CA ARG A 484 38.13 23.85 24.47
C ARG A 484 38.83 23.86 23.11
N SER A 485 38.44 24.78 22.24
CA SER A 485 39.15 25.00 20.98
C SER A 485 40.52 25.66 21.22
N PRO A 486 41.62 25.13 20.64
CA PRO A 486 42.93 25.79 20.60
C PRO A 486 42.90 27.18 19.96
N TYR A 487 41.86 27.51 19.17
CA TYR A 487 41.68 28.85 18.62
C TYR A 487 41.74 29.96 19.69
N LEU A 488 41.20 29.69 20.88
CA LEU A 488 41.12 30.66 21.97
C LEU A 488 42.51 31.06 22.52
N THR A 489 43.52 30.23 22.31
CA THR A 489 44.90 30.49 22.75
C THR A 489 45.85 30.78 21.58
N ASN A 490 45.59 30.22 20.39
CA ASN A 490 46.42 30.44 19.21
C ASN A 490 45.59 30.46 17.91
N LYS A 491 45.22 31.67 17.46
CA LYS A 491 44.45 31.89 16.22
C LYS A 491 45.20 31.53 14.93
N ASN A 492 46.53 31.51 14.98
CA ASN A 492 47.36 31.11 13.84
C ASN A 492 47.75 29.63 13.89
N GLY A 493 47.26 28.89 14.90
CA GLY A 493 47.48 27.46 15.02
C GLY A 493 46.78 26.68 13.91
N THR A 494 47.29 25.49 13.64
CA THR A 494 46.67 24.54 12.72
C THR A 494 45.38 23.99 13.33
N ILE A 495 44.33 23.90 12.53
CA ILE A 495 43.04 23.37 12.98
C ILE A 495 43.00 21.84 12.84
N GLN A 496 42.35 21.18 13.81
CA GLN A 496 42.18 19.73 13.80
C GLN A 496 41.03 19.30 12.89
N ARG A 497 41.11 18.10 12.30
CA ARG A 497 40.07 17.56 11.41
C ARG A 497 38.68 17.57 12.04
N ALA A 498 38.56 17.14 13.30
CA ALA A 498 37.29 17.14 14.02
C ALA A 498 36.66 18.54 14.13
N GLU A 499 37.46 19.58 14.36
CA GLU A 499 37.01 20.96 14.44
C GLU A 499 36.53 21.49 13.10
N VAL A 500 37.24 21.17 12.01
CA VAL A 500 36.80 21.52 10.64
C VAL A 500 35.44 20.90 10.32
N ILE A 501 35.26 19.62 10.66
CA ILE A 501 33.98 18.93 10.42
C ILE A 501 32.85 19.55 11.23
N TYR A 502 33.07 19.80 12.52
CA TYR A 502 32.11 20.47 13.37
C TYR A 502 31.74 21.85 12.81
N ALA A 503 32.74 22.67 12.48
CA ALA A 503 32.53 24.00 11.92
C ALA A 503 31.68 23.98 10.65
N LEU A 504 32.03 23.13 9.68
CA LEU A 504 31.26 23.04 8.43
C LEU A 504 29.83 22.55 8.67
N ASN A 505 29.62 21.56 9.55
CA ASN A 505 28.27 21.10 9.87
C ASN A 505 27.41 22.18 10.50
N GLU A 506 27.96 23.00 11.41
CA GLU A 506 27.21 24.11 12.01
C GLU A 506 26.82 25.18 10.99
N MET A 507 27.62 25.42 9.96
CA MET A 507 27.35 26.45 8.95
C MET A 507 26.35 26.03 7.87
N ILE A 508 26.11 24.72 7.70
CA ILE A 508 25.21 24.18 6.66
C ILE A 508 23.88 23.66 7.20
N LYS A 509 23.68 23.72 8.53
CA LYS A 509 22.36 23.55 9.16
C LYS A 509 21.43 24.64 8.65
#